data_AF-A0A4Q9RAV1-F1
#
_entry.id   AF-A0A4Q9RAV1-F1
#
_cell.length_a   1.000
_cell.length_b   1.000
_cell.length_c   1.000
_cell.angle_alpha   90.00
_cell.angle_beta   90.00
_cell.angle_gamma   90.00
#
_symmetry.space_group_name_H-M   'P 1'
#
loop_
_entity.id
_entity.type
_entity.pdbx_description
1 polymer ?
#
loop_
_entity_poly.entity_id
_entity_poly.type
_entity_poly.pdbx_seq_one_letter_code
_entity_poly.pdbx_strand_id
1 'polypeptide(L)'
;MNIVKTVADLRAAVARARSEGKRIGLVPTMGNLHDGHVTLVRKAAQHADFVVASIFVNPLQFGANEDLDSYPRTLAADQARLVEAGCQLLFTPGVEDMYPNGMQQQTQVRVPDVSEGLCGQSRPGHFDGVATVVSKLFNMAQPDIAVFGEKDFQQLAVIRKMVRDLNIPVQVIGEPIVRNADGLALSSRNGYLTADELKAAPRLQQTLKTLASAIAEGRRDYPALLDEGRAALGAAGFRADYLEIREATTLHPADESSSDLVILAAAYLGKTRLIDNLAFNLSN
;
A
#
# COMPACT_ATOMS: atom_id res chain seq x y z
N MET A 1 17.64 17.72 1.67
CA MET A 1 16.92 16.72 2.50
C MET A 1 17.85 16.27 3.61
N ASN A 2 17.42 16.35 4.87
CA ASN A 2 18.17 15.81 6.01
C ASN A 2 17.86 14.32 6.18
N ILE A 3 18.78 13.55 6.77
CA ILE A 3 18.59 12.12 7.02
C ILE A 3 18.79 11.88 8.52
N VAL A 4 17.85 11.17 9.14
CA VAL A 4 17.87 10.84 10.56
C VAL A 4 17.59 9.35 10.76
N LYS A 5 18.22 8.75 11.76
CA LYS A 5 18.07 7.32 12.07
C LYS A 5 17.32 7.07 13.37
N THR A 6 17.46 7.98 14.34
CA THR A 6 16.87 7.80 15.67
C THR A 6 15.51 8.50 15.76
N VAL A 7 14.65 7.99 16.66
CA VAL A 7 13.37 8.63 16.98
C VAL A 7 13.57 10.01 17.61
N ALA A 8 14.65 10.21 18.37
CA ALA A 8 14.97 11.49 18.98
C ALA A 8 15.25 12.57 17.92
N ASP A 9 16.07 12.25 16.92
CA ASP A 9 16.41 13.17 15.83
C ASP A 9 15.19 13.47 14.94
N LEU A 10 14.35 12.46 14.66
CA LEU A 10 13.09 12.64 13.96
C LEU A 10 12.18 13.63 14.71
N ARG A 11 11.97 13.41 16.01
CA ARG A 11 11.14 14.29 16.84
C ARG A 11 11.69 15.71 16.91
N ALA A 12 13.01 15.88 17.04
CA ALA A 12 13.63 17.19 17.06
C ALA A 12 13.40 17.95 15.74
N ALA A 13 13.56 17.28 14.59
CA ALA A 13 13.34 17.87 13.28
C ALA A 13 11.86 18.26 13.06
N VAL A 14 10.92 17.38 13.42
CA VAL A 14 9.48 17.65 13.32
C VAL A 14 9.06 18.78 14.27
N ALA A 15 9.53 18.77 15.52
CA ALA A 15 9.20 19.81 16.50
C ALA A 15 9.67 21.18 16.04
N ARG A 16 10.88 21.25 15.45
CA ARG A 16 11.38 22.47 14.83
C ARG A 16 10.47 22.95 13.69
N ALA A 17 10.15 22.08 12.73
CA ALA A 17 9.27 22.43 11.62
C ALA A 17 7.89 22.93 12.14
N ARG A 18 7.33 22.25 13.13
CA ARG A 18 6.06 22.64 13.76
C ARG A 18 6.14 23.98 14.49
N SER A 19 7.26 24.30 15.15
CA SER A 19 7.49 25.62 15.76
C SER A 19 7.60 26.77 14.74
N GLU A 20 7.94 26.44 13.49
CA GLU A 20 7.94 27.36 12.35
C GLU A 20 6.55 27.47 11.69
N GLY A 21 5.51 26.87 12.29
CA GLY A 21 4.14 26.88 11.78
C GLY A 21 3.87 25.95 10.61
N LYS A 22 4.80 25.02 10.30
CA LYS A 22 4.68 24.11 9.15
C LYS A 22 3.72 22.96 9.44
N ARG A 23 2.93 22.61 8.42
CA ARG A 23 2.17 21.36 8.36
C ARG A 23 3.09 20.21 7.95
N ILE A 24 2.94 19.07 8.62
CA ILE A 24 3.82 17.90 8.50
C ILE A 24 3.12 16.81 7.69
N GLY A 25 3.78 16.35 6.62
CA GLY A 25 3.35 15.23 5.81
C GLY A 25 4.23 14.01 6.04
N LEU A 26 3.64 12.81 6.08
CA LEU A 26 4.37 11.55 6.18
C LEU A 26 4.09 10.64 4.98
N VAL A 27 5.15 10.08 4.40
CA VAL A 27 5.07 9.03 3.37
C VAL A 27 5.85 7.79 3.86
N PRO A 28 5.16 6.80 4.45
CA PRO A 28 5.79 5.55 4.88
C PRO A 28 6.14 4.66 3.69
N THR A 29 7.37 4.17 3.62
CA THR A 29 7.84 3.24 2.58
C THR A 29 8.77 2.18 3.16
N MET A 30 9.00 1.11 2.39
CA MET A 30 10.03 0.10 2.68
C MET A 30 11.31 0.29 1.84
N GLY A 31 11.46 1.41 1.12
CA GLY A 31 12.57 1.64 0.19
C GLY A 31 12.41 0.94 -1.15
N ASN A 32 13.48 0.95 -1.96
CA ASN A 32 13.46 0.55 -3.37
C ASN A 32 12.40 1.28 -4.18
N LEU A 33 12.51 2.61 -4.15
CA LEU A 33 11.52 3.54 -4.63
C LEU A 33 11.43 3.51 -6.16
N HIS A 34 10.20 3.72 -6.63
CA HIS A 34 9.82 3.81 -8.03
C HIS A 34 8.88 5.00 -8.20
N ASP A 35 8.41 5.26 -9.42
CA ASP A 35 7.69 6.50 -9.72
C ASP A 35 6.37 6.62 -8.94
N GLY A 36 5.72 5.49 -8.63
CA GLY A 36 4.62 5.43 -7.67
C GLY A 36 4.96 6.07 -6.31
N HIS A 37 6.11 5.76 -5.72
CA HIS A 37 6.55 6.37 -4.46
C HIS A 37 6.84 7.88 -4.60
N VAL A 38 7.43 8.28 -5.73
CA VAL A 38 7.69 9.69 -6.04
C VAL A 38 6.37 10.47 -6.11
N THR A 39 5.30 9.89 -6.68
CA THR A 39 3.97 10.54 -6.68
C THR A 39 3.40 10.70 -5.28
N LEU A 40 3.62 9.75 -4.35
CA LEU A 40 3.18 9.91 -2.96
C LEU A 40 3.83 11.12 -2.28
N VAL A 41 5.14 11.31 -2.49
CA VAL A 41 5.89 12.44 -1.92
C VAL A 41 5.43 13.76 -2.53
N ARG A 42 5.22 13.80 -3.85
CA ARG A 42 4.66 14.99 -4.52
C ARG A 42 3.25 15.31 -4.02
N LYS A 43 2.40 14.30 -3.83
CA LYS A 43 1.07 14.47 -3.23
C LYS A 43 1.19 15.00 -1.79
N ALA A 44 2.09 14.47 -0.98
CA ALA A 44 2.32 14.98 0.37
C ALA A 44 2.75 16.46 0.37
N ALA A 45 3.64 16.86 -0.56
CA ALA A 45 4.09 18.25 -0.72
C ALA A 45 2.98 19.20 -1.20
N GLN A 46 1.90 18.70 -1.81
CA GLN A 46 0.71 19.51 -2.12
C GLN A 46 -0.15 19.81 -0.88
N HIS A 47 0.01 19.04 0.20
CA HIS A 47 -0.84 19.10 1.39
C HIS A 47 -0.07 19.45 2.68
N ALA A 48 1.25 19.57 2.64
CA ALA A 48 2.11 19.84 3.78
C ALA A 48 3.38 20.62 3.38
N ASP A 49 3.91 21.41 4.31
CA ASP A 49 5.12 22.24 4.11
C ASP A 49 6.41 21.49 4.45
N PHE A 50 6.32 20.45 5.27
CA PHE A 50 7.44 19.62 5.69
C PHE A 50 7.11 18.14 5.54
N VAL A 51 7.60 17.55 4.45
CA VAL A 51 7.40 16.14 4.10
C VAL A 51 8.53 15.29 4.69
N VAL A 52 8.11 14.30 5.47
CA VAL A 52 8.93 13.22 5.99
C VAL A 52 8.66 11.97 5.17
N ALA A 53 9.69 11.37 4.58
CA ALA A 53 9.62 10.01 4.08
C ALA A 53 10.24 9.05 5.11
N SER A 54 9.68 7.87 5.30
CA SER A 54 10.37 6.79 6.03
C SER A 54 10.77 5.68 5.10
N ILE A 55 11.97 5.12 5.30
CA ILE A 55 12.42 3.87 4.67
C ILE A 55 12.73 2.89 5.79
N PHE A 56 11.84 1.91 5.97
CA PHE A 56 12.03 0.84 6.94
C PHE A 56 11.38 -0.45 6.44
N VAL A 57 12.21 -1.47 6.19
CA VAL A 57 11.72 -2.82 5.87
C VAL A 57 11.28 -3.46 7.19
N ASN A 58 9.99 -3.39 7.48
CA ASN A 58 9.41 -3.84 8.74
C ASN A 58 9.35 -5.38 8.80
N PRO A 59 10.07 -6.08 9.69
CA PRO A 59 10.01 -7.54 9.71
C PRO A 59 8.67 -8.10 10.20
N LEU A 60 7.91 -7.36 11.01
CA LEU A 60 6.62 -7.82 11.57
C LEU A 60 5.54 -8.08 10.51
N GLN A 61 5.67 -7.49 9.32
CA GLN A 61 4.70 -7.69 8.22
C GLN A 61 5.15 -8.74 7.20
N PHE A 62 6.23 -9.48 7.49
CA PHE A 62 6.70 -10.60 6.66
C PHE A 62 6.45 -11.93 7.36
N GLY A 63 5.91 -12.90 6.63
CA GLY A 63 5.82 -14.28 7.08
C GLY A 63 7.17 -15.00 7.04
N ALA A 64 7.29 -16.15 7.72
CA ALA A 64 8.54 -16.92 7.82
C ALA A 64 9.11 -17.38 6.45
N ASN A 65 8.27 -17.49 5.43
CA ASN A 65 8.65 -17.91 4.07
C ASN A 65 8.58 -16.76 3.05
N GLU A 66 8.54 -15.51 3.51
CA GLU A 66 8.50 -14.34 2.64
C GLU A 66 9.89 -13.74 2.39
N ASP A 67 9.95 -12.79 1.47
CA ASP A 67 11.16 -12.23 0.86
C ASP A 67 11.88 -11.18 1.73
N LEU A 68 11.88 -11.32 3.06
CA LEU A 68 12.52 -10.33 3.96
C LEU A 68 14.03 -10.18 3.67
N ASP A 69 14.74 -11.30 3.55
CA ASP A 69 16.19 -11.33 3.35
C ASP A 69 16.57 -10.89 1.93
N SER A 70 15.70 -11.13 0.95
CA SER A 70 15.90 -10.76 -0.45
C SER A 70 15.27 -9.42 -0.83
N TYR A 71 14.66 -8.70 0.13
CA TYR A 71 14.03 -7.42 -0.15
C TYR A 71 15.09 -6.39 -0.57
N PRO A 72 14.95 -5.73 -1.74
CA PRO A 72 15.96 -4.84 -2.28
C PRO A 72 16.19 -3.62 -1.38
N ARG A 73 17.46 -3.28 -1.15
CA ARG A 73 17.88 -2.11 -0.37
C ARG A 73 18.75 -1.21 -1.22
N THR A 74 18.20 -0.07 -1.67
CA THR A 74 18.81 0.83 -2.66
C THR A 74 18.86 2.27 -2.15
N LEU A 75 19.23 2.44 -0.88
CA LEU A 75 19.12 3.71 -0.13
C LEU A 75 19.70 4.94 -0.87
N ALA A 76 20.84 4.81 -1.54
CA ALA A 76 21.43 5.93 -2.29
C ALA A 76 20.55 6.38 -3.48
N ALA A 77 19.98 5.43 -4.22
CA ALA A 77 19.05 5.72 -5.32
C ALA A 77 17.72 6.27 -4.79
N ASP A 78 17.24 5.72 -3.67
CA ASP A 78 16.03 6.20 -2.99
C ASP A 78 16.18 7.66 -2.55
N GLN A 79 17.33 8.02 -1.97
CA GLN A 79 17.63 9.39 -1.56
C GLN A 79 17.56 10.38 -2.72
N ALA A 80 18.17 10.06 -3.87
CA ALA A 80 18.15 10.92 -5.05
C ALA A 80 16.71 11.21 -5.51
N ARG A 81 15.89 10.15 -5.62
CA ARG A 81 14.46 10.28 -5.99
C ARG A 81 13.67 11.12 -4.98
N LEU A 82 13.92 10.95 -3.68
CA LEU A 82 13.24 11.72 -2.63
C LEU A 82 13.60 13.20 -2.65
N VAL A 83 14.87 13.54 -2.93
CA VAL A 83 15.29 14.94 -3.09
C VAL A 83 14.55 15.59 -4.26
N GLU A 84 14.51 14.93 -5.42
CA GLU A 84 13.80 15.41 -6.61
C GLU A 84 12.28 15.53 -6.40
N ALA A 85 11.70 14.66 -5.57
CA ALA A 85 10.28 14.68 -5.24
C ALA A 85 9.89 15.79 -4.24
N GLY A 86 10.86 16.51 -3.67
CA GLY A 86 10.62 17.58 -2.70
C GLY A 86 10.50 17.09 -1.25
N CYS A 87 11.15 15.98 -0.88
CA CYS A 87 11.21 15.51 0.51
C CYS A 87 12.17 16.35 1.36
N GLN A 88 11.75 16.78 2.55
CA GLN A 88 12.58 17.59 3.45
C GLN A 88 13.39 16.71 4.41
N LEU A 89 12.82 15.60 4.88
CA LEU A 89 13.43 14.71 5.88
C LEU A 89 13.24 13.24 5.51
N LEU A 90 14.32 12.47 5.54
CA LEU A 90 14.27 11.01 5.42
C LEU A 90 14.57 10.36 6.77
N PHE A 91 13.63 9.56 7.27
CA PHE A 91 13.80 8.72 8.46
C PHE A 91 14.16 7.28 8.05
N THR A 92 15.34 6.82 8.43
CA THR A 92 15.86 5.47 8.11
C THR A 92 16.29 4.74 9.38
N PRO A 93 15.35 4.32 10.24
CA PRO A 93 15.68 3.63 11.48
C PRO A 93 16.19 2.21 11.22
N GLY A 94 17.04 1.71 12.12
CA GLY A 94 17.36 0.29 12.21
C GLY A 94 16.22 -0.51 12.85
N VAL A 95 16.33 -1.84 12.78
CA VAL A 95 15.39 -2.74 13.48
C VAL A 95 15.45 -2.52 15.00
N GLU A 96 16.64 -2.29 15.55
CA GLU A 96 16.84 -2.02 16.98
C GLU A 96 16.23 -0.68 17.43
N ASP A 97 16.22 0.34 16.56
CA ASP A 97 15.54 1.61 16.84
C ASP A 97 14.00 1.44 16.88
N MET A 98 13.47 0.58 16.01
CA MET A 98 12.03 0.30 15.94
C MET A 98 11.59 -0.71 17.01
N TYR A 99 12.40 -1.70 17.33
CA TYR A 99 12.08 -2.84 18.20
C TYR A 99 13.25 -3.14 19.17
N PRO A 100 13.54 -2.24 20.13
CA PRO A 100 14.73 -2.34 20.98
C PRO A 100 14.74 -3.57 21.91
N ASN A 101 13.57 -4.12 22.22
CA ASN A 101 13.41 -5.32 23.05
C ASN A 101 13.11 -6.58 22.22
N GLY A 102 13.37 -6.53 20.91
CA GLY A 102 12.94 -7.55 19.95
C GLY A 102 11.44 -7.50 19.65
N MET A 103 11.01 -8.40 18.77
CA MET A 103 9.64 -8.41 18.21
C MET A 103 8.67 -9.33 18.95
N GLN A 104 9.17 -10.31 19.70
CA GLN A 104 8.34 -11.35 20.32
C GLN A 104 7.34 -10.80 21.35
N GLN A 105 7.76 -9.79 22.11
CA GLN A 105 6.94 -9.13 23.15
C GLN A 105 6.51 -7.71 22.74
N GLN A 106 6.62 -7.36 21.45
CA GLN A 106 6.23 -6.05 20.96
C GLN A 106 4.71 -5.89 21.05
N THR A 107 4.24 -4.78 21.61
CA THR A 107 2.82 -4.39 21.55
C THR A 107 2.37 -4.32 20.09
N GLN A 108 1.23 -4.94 19.79
CA GLN A 108 0.67 -4.98 18.44
C GLN A 108 -0.67 -4.25 18.38
N VAL A 109 -0.94 -3.65 17.22
CA VAL A 109 -2.25 -3.09 16.87
C VAL A 109 -2.92 -4.06 15.92
N ARG A 110 -4.11 -4.55 16.29
CA ARG A 110 -4.92 -5.42 15.45
C ARG A 110 -6.16 -4.66 14.98
N VAL A 111 -6.47 -4.78 13.69
CA VAL A 111 -7.58 -4.08 13.05
C VAL A 111 -8.52 -5.14 12.48
N PRO A 112 -9.52 -5.64 13.24
CA PRO A 112 -10.41 -6.70 12.77
C PRO A 112 -11.25 -6.23 11.58
N ASP A 113 -11.99 -7.16 10.97
CA ASP A 113 -12.88 -6.92 9.83
C ASP A 113 -12.12 -6.68 8.52
N VAL A 114 -11.71 -5.44 8.22
CA VAL A 114 -11.04 -5.09 6.93
C VAL A 114 -9.68 -5.78 6.71
N SER A 115 -9.06 -6.33 7.76
CA SER A 115 -7.82 -7.11 7.64
C SER A 115 -8.03 -8.58 7.32
N GLU A 116 -9.28 -9.06 7.36
CA GLU A 116 -9.65 -10.46 7.16
C GLU A 116 -9.91 -10.75 5.68
N GLY A 117 -9.78 -12.02 5.27
CA GLY A 117 -9.90 -12.41 3.85
C GLY A 117 -8.80 -11.81 2.97
N LEU A 118 -8.92 -11.98 1.65
CA LEU A 118 -8.06 -11.34 0.65
C LEU A 118 -6.55 -11.56 0.97
N CYS A 119 -5.74 -10.48 0.99
CA CYS A 119 -4.33 -10.59 1.35
C CYS A 119 -4.11 -11.02 2.81
N GLY A 120 -5.04 -10.76 3.71
CA GLY A 120 -4.94 -11.16 5.12
C GLY A 120 -5.07 -12.67 5.29
N GLN A 121 -5.90 -13.32 4.47
CA GLN A 121 -6.01 -14.77 4.43
C GLN A 121 -4.75 -15.43 3.84
N SER A 122 -4.21 -14.88 2.76
CA SER A 122 -2.97 -15.41 2.15
C SER A 122 -1.72 -15.09 2.96
N ARG A 123 -1.77 -14.09 3.86
CA ARG A 123 -0.63 -13.62 4.68
C ARG A 123 -1.03 -13.38 6.14
N PRO A 124 -1.26 -14.44 6.93
CA PRO A 124 -1.66 -14.31 8.34
C PRO A 124 -0.69 -13.43 9.15
N GLY A 125 -1.22 -12.47 9.91
CA GLY A 125 -0.43 -11.53 10.71
C GLY A 125 0.18 -10.34 9.94
N HIS A 126 0.11 -10.33 8.61
CA HIS A 126 0.67 -9.25 7.79
C HIS A 126 0.12 -7.87 8.18
N PHE A 127 -1.21 -7.74 8.28
CA PHE A 127 -1.85 -6.46 8.59
C PHE A 127 -1.70 -6.03 10.06
N ASP A 128 -1.52 -6.97 10.99
CA ASP A 128 -1.13 -6.64 12.37
C ASP A 128 0.26 -5.99 12.37
N GLY A 129 1.20 -6.53 11.57
CA GLY A 129 2.52 -5.94 11.36
C GLY A 129 2.47 -4.55 10.74
N VAL A 130 1.63 -4.35 9.72
CA VAL A 130 1.41 -3.04 9.08
C VAL A 130 0.80 -2.04 10.08
N ALA A 131 -0.31 -2.38 10.71
CA ALA A 131 -1.01 -1.48 11.64
C ALA A 131 -0.10 -1.09 12.81
N THR A 132 0.70 -2.04 13.31
CA THR A 132 1.69 -1.80 14.37
C THR A 132 2.77 -0.82 13.92
N VAL A 133 3.41 -1.03 12.77
CA VAL A 133 4.50 -0.15 12.33
C VAL A 133 3.99 1.24 11.93
N VAL A 134 2.83 1.34 11.29
CA VAL A 134 2.23 2.63 10.91
C VAL A 134 1.82 3.42 12.16
N SER A 135 1.23 2.76 13.16
CA SER A 135 0.93 3.40 14.45
C SER A 135 2.19 3.93 15.14
N LYS A 136 3.28 3.14 15.13
CA LYS A 136 4.58 3.60 15.66
C LYS A 136 5.08 4.83 14.90
N LEU A 137 5.05 4.81 13.57
CA LEU A 137 5.47 5.94 12.74
C LEU A 137 4.62 7.20 12.99
N PHE A 138 3.30 7.07 13.14
CA PHE A 138 2.43 8.19 13.51
C PHE A 138 2.77 8.75 14.90
N ASN A 139 3.07 7.89 15.88
CA ASN A 139 3.49 8.35 17.22
C ASN A 139 4.90 8.97 17.24
N MET A 140 5.78 8.58 16.32
CA MET A 140 7.14 9.10 16.23
C MET A 140 7.21 10.43 15.47
N ALA A 141 6.52 10.49 14.32
CA ALA A 141 6.55 11.64 13.42
C ALA A 141 5.42 12.64 13.65
N GLN A 142 4.34 12.25 14.33
CA GLN A 142 3.15 13.06 14.60
C GLN A 142 2.71 13.92 13.40
N PRO A 143 2.45 13.32 12.22
CA PRO A 143 2.12 14.09 11.02
C PRO A 143 0.71 14.66 11.09
N ASP A 144 0.41 15.68 10.28
CA ASP A 144 -0.96 16.16 10.08
C ASP A 144 -1.65 15.40 8.94
N ILE A 145 -0.87 14.99 7.92
CA ILE A 145 -1.32 14.13 6.81
C ILE A 145 -0.37 12.96 6.58
N ALA A 146 -0.91 11.83 6.17
CA ALA A 146 -0.12 10.68 5.70
C ALA A 146 -0.64 10.19 4.35
N VAL A 147 0.26 9.96 3.39
CA VAL A 147 -0.07 9.56 2.02
C VAL A 147 0.32 8.11 1.78
N PHE A 148 -0.61 7.32 1.25
CA PHE A 148 -0.41 5.92 0.88
C PHE A 148 -0.94 5.66 -0.52
N GLY A 149 -0.32 4.72 -1.24
CA GLY A 149 -0.78 4.34 -2.58
C GLY A 149 -2.03 3.45 -2.53
N GLU A 150 -2.98 3.69 -3.42
CA GLU A 150 -4.20 2.88 -3.57
C GLU A 150 -3.93 1.48 -4.12
N LYS A 151 -2.73 1.22 -4.63
CA LYS A 151 -2.32 -0.10 -5.13
C LYS A 151 -2.49 -1.19 -4.06
N ASP A 152 -2.15 -0.87 -2.81
CA ASP A 152 -2.33 -1.74 -1.66
C ASP A 152 -3.66 -1.38 -0.95
N PHE A 153 -4.77 -1.54 -1.67
CA PHE A 153 -6.10 -1.04 -1.25
C PHE A 153 -6.54 -1.55 0.14
N GLN A 154 -6.35 -2.84 0.42
CA GLN A 154 -6.67 -3.41 1.73
C GLN A 154 -5.79 -2.81 2.83
N GLN A 155 -4.52 -2.50 2.55
CA GLN A 155 -3.64 -1.79 3.48
C GLN A 155 -4.18 -0.40 3.80
N LEU A 156 -4.61 0.34 2.79
CA LEU A 156 -5.21 1.67 2.95
C LEU A 156 -6.51 1.60 3.76
N ALA A 157 -7.36 0.60 3.52
CA ALA A 157 -8.57 0.37 4.31
C ALA A 157 -8.27 0.07 5.78
N VAL A 158 -7.29 -0.81 6.06
CA VAL A 158 -6.78 -1.11 7.41
C VAL A 158 -6.31 0.17 8.11
N ILE A 159 -5.49 0.98 7.44
CA ILE A 159 -4.95 2.21 8.03
C ILE A 159 -6.05 3.24 8.29
N ARG A 160 -7.00 3.42 7.35
CA ARG A 160 -8.15 4.33 7.53
C ARG A 160 -9.03 3.90 8.71
N LYS A 161 -9.34 2.60 8.82
CA LYS A 161 -10.09 2.05 9.96
C LYS A 161 -9.33 2.25 11.28
N MET A 162 -8.04 1.94 11.31
CA MET A 162 -7.18 2.14 12.48
C MET A 162 -7.18 3.59 12.95
N VAL A 163 -6.99 4.54 12.03
CA VAL A 163 -6.97 5.97 12.33
C VAL A 163 -8.30 6.44 12.91
N ARG A 164 -9.41 6.04 12.30
CA ARG A 164 -10.76 6.38 12.79
C ARG A 164 -11.04 5.76 14.16
N ASP A 165 -10.84 4.46 14.30
CA ASP A 165 -11.24 3.72 15.50
C ASP A 165 -10.36 4.08 16.72
N LEU A 166 -9.08 4.45 16.50
CA LEU A 166 -8.16 4.88 17.55
C LEU A 166 -8.10 6.41 17.74
N ASN A 167 -8.95 7.18 17.03
CA ASN A 167 -9.00 8.64 17.07
C ASN A 167 -7.62 9.30 16.81
N ILE A 168 -6.84 8.73 15.89
CA ILE A 168 -5.52 9.25 15.54
C ILE A 168 -5.73 10.54 14.72
N PRO A 169 -5.15 11.69 15.12
CA PRO A 169 -5.39 12.97 14.46
C PRO A 169 -4.54 13.14 13.19
N VAL A 170 -4.63 12.17 12.27
CA VAL A 170 -3.90 12.15 11.00
C VAL A 170 -4.89 12.00 9.86
N GLN A 171 -4.87 12.93 8.91
CA GLN A 171 -5.65 12.78 7.68
C GLN A 171 -4.93 11.81 6.72
N VAL A 172 -5.57 10.69 6.41
CA VAL A 172 -5.03 9.66 5.49
C VAL A 172 -5.48 9.93 4.06
N ILE A 173 -4.52 10.17 3.18
CA ILE A 173 -4.74 10.45 1.74
C ILE A 173 -4.34 9.20 0.93
N GLY A 174 -5.24 8.73 0.08
CA GLY A 174 -4.96 7.72 -0.93
C GLY A 174 -4.47 8.40 -2.21
N GLU A 175 -3.39 7.89 -2.80
CA GLU A 175 -2.91 8.33 -4.11
C GLU A 175 -3.16 7.25 -5.17
N PRO A 176 -3.72 7.60 -6.34
CA PRO A 176 -4.00 6.66 -7.41
C PRO A 176 -2.81 5.81 -7.85
N ILE A 177 -3.11 4.62 -8.33
CA ILE A 177 -2.12 3.66 -8.82
C ILE A 177 -1.39 4.23 -10.03
N VAL A 178 -0.07 4.42 -9.90
CA VAL A 178 0.79 4.71 -11.05
C VAL A 178 1.02 3.44 -11.86
N ARG A 179 0.88 3.54 -13.18
CA ARG A 179 0.97 2.43 -14.13
C ARG A 179 2.00 2.74 -15.21
N ASN A 180 2.60 1.70 -15.79
CA ASN A 180 3.39 1.86 -17.00
C ASN A 180 2.48 2.13 -18.23
N ALA A 181 3.08 2.37 -19.40
CA ALA A 181 2.34 2.64 -20.64
C ALA A 181 1.35 1.54 -21.03
N ASP A 182 1.63 0.29 -20.65
CA ASP A 182 0.79 -0.86 -20.96
C ASP A 182 -0.34 -1.08 -19.92
N GLY A 183 -0.34 -0.33 -18.81
CA GLY A 183 -1.36 -0.42 -17.75
C GLY A 183 -0.98 -1.27 -16.54
N LEU A 184 0.21 -1.88 -16.52
CA LEU A 184 0.74 -2.61 -15.37
C LEU A 184 0.98 -1.65 -14.19
N ALA A 185 0.38 -1.96 -13.04
CA ALA A 185 0.66 -1.25 -11.79
C ALA A 185 2.14 -1.33 -11.44
N LEU A 186 2.77 -0.19 -11.17
CA LEU A 186 4.18 -0.16 -10.79
C LEU A 186 4.39 -0.81 -9.42
N SER A 187 5.36 -1.71 -9.33
CA SER A 187 5.78 -2.34 -8.07
C SER A 187 7.28 -2.65 -8.11
N SER A 188 7.92 -2.60 -6.94
CA SER A 188 9.28 -3.13 -6.75
C SER A 188 9.41 -4.59 -7.21
N ARG A 189 8.34 -5.38 -7.11
CA ARG A 189 8.29 -6.80 -7.52
C ARG A 189 8.20 -7.01 -9.03
N ASN A 190 7.93 -5.98 -9.84
CA ASN A 190 7.86 -6.12 -11.30
C ASN A 190 9.21 -6.52 -11.90
N GLY A 191 10.32 -6.22 -11.22
CA GLY A 191 11.67 -6.63 -11.63
C GLY A 191 11.94 -8.14 -11.56
N TYR A 192 11.03 -8.92 -10.95
CA TYR A 192 11.13 -10.38 -10.90
C TYR A 192 10.49 -11.07 -12.11
N LEU A 193 9.75 -10.33 -12.94
CA LEU A 193 9.09 -10.86 -14.13
C LEU A 193 10.10 -11.08 -15.26
N THR A 194 9.99 -12.21 -15.95
CA THR A 194 10.66 -12.42 -17.23
C THR A 194 10.08 -11.52 -18.32
N ALA A 195 10.74 -11.44 -19.48
CA ALA A 195 10.25 -10.62 -20.59
C ALA A 195 8.86 -11.04 -21.10
N ASP A 196 8.53 -12.33 -21.08
CA ASP A 196 7.22 -12.82 -21.51
C ASP A 196 6.15 -12.63 -20.44
N GLU A 197 6.50 -12.83 -19.17
CA GLU A 197 5.62 -12.50 -18.05
C GLU A 197 5.32 -10.98 -18.01
N LEU A 198 6.30 -10.13 -18.31
CA LEU A 198 6.10 -8.68 -18.35
C LEU A 198 5.08 -8.27 -19.44
N LYS A 199 5.07 -8.96 -20.59
CA LYS A 199 4.07 -8.74 -21.65
C LYS A 199 2.66 -9.21 -21.24
N ALA A 200 2.57 -10.26 -20.43
CA ALA A 200 1.30 -10.79 -19.95
C ALA A 200 0.75 -10.01 -18.73
N ALA A 201 1.63 -9.40 -17.93
CA ALA A 201 1.28 -8.71 -16.68
C ALA A 201 0.13 -7.67 -16.79
N PRO A 202 0.03 -6.84 -17.86
CA PRO A 202 -1.08 -5.91 -18.05
C PRO A 202 -2.48 -6.55 -18.14
N ARG A 203 -2.57 -7.85 -18.46
CA ARG A 203 -3.85 -8.56 -18.53
C ARG A 203 -4.59 -8.56 -17.18
N LEU A 204 -3.88 -8.42 -16.07
CA LEU A 204 -4.51 -8.28 -14.75
C LEU A 204 -5.42 -7.04 -14.71
N GLN A 205 -4.90 -5.86 -15.06
CA GLN A 205 -5.70 -4.63 -15.09
C GLN A 205 -6.83 -4.74 -16.12
N GLN A 206 -6.54 -5.31 -17.30
CA GLN A 206 -7.55 -5.45 -18.35
C GLN A 206 -8.75 -6.28 -17.85
N THR A 207 -8.51 -7.38 -17.16
CA THR A 207 -9.58 -8.18 -16.55
C THR A 207 -10.40 -7.35 -15.56
N LEU A 208 -9.76 -6.57 -14.67
CA LEU A 208 -10.48 -5.71 -13.74
C LEU A 208 -11.39 -4.70 -14.45
N LYS A 209 -10.89 -4.08 -15.52
CA LYS A 209 -11.65 -3.13 -16.35
C LYS A 209 -12.85 -3.79 -17.04
N THR A 210 -12.66 -4.99 -17.60
CA THR A 210 -13.75 -5.74 -18.24
C THR A 210 -14.85 -6.05 -17.23
N LEU A 211 -14.49 -6.52 -16.04
CA LEU A 211 -15.45 -6.80 -14.97
C LEU A 211 -16.17 -5.54 -14.50
N ALA A 212 -15.44 -4.44 -14.30
CA ALA A 212 -16.04 -3.16 -13.92
C ALA A 212 -17.01 -2.63 -14.99
N SER A 213 -16.67 -2.75 -16.28
CA SER A 213 -17.57 -2.36 -17.39
C SER A 213 -18.85 -3.18 -17.37
N ALA A 214 -18.73 -4.51 -17.25
CA ALA A 214 -19.89 -5.40 -17.20
C ALA A 214 -20.84 -5.07 -16.03
N ILE A 215 -20.28 -4.73 -14.86
CA ILE A 215 -21.06 -4.30 -13.69
C ILE A 215 -21.68 -2.92 -13.93
N ALA A 216 -20.95 -1.97 -14.50
CA ALA A 216 -21.49 -0.66 -14.86
C ALA A 216 -22.64 -0.76 -15.89
N GLU A 217 -22.58 -1.74 -16.79
CA GLU A 217 -23.61 -2.06 -17.78
C GLU A 217 -24.81 -2.84 -17.20
N GLY A 218 -24.79 -3.17 -15.91
CA GLY A 218 -25.93 -3.73 -15.19
C GLY A 218 -25.82 -5.21 -14.80
N ARG A 219 -24.72 -5.90 -15.13
CA ARG A 219 -24.50 -7.28 -14.62
C ARG A 219 -24.38 -7.26 -13.09
N ARG A 220 -25.06 -8.18 -12.42
CA ARG A 220 -25.06 -8.33 -10.95
C ARG A 220 -24.81 -9.76 -10.48
N ASP A 221 -24.67 -10.70 -11.42
CA ASP A 221 -24.25 -12.08 -11.20
C ASP A 221 -22.74 -12.16 -10.91
N TYR A 222 -22.32 -11.53 -9.82
CA TYR A 222 -20.93 -11.43 -9.39
C TYR A 222 -20.18 -12.77 -9.38
N PRO A 223 -20.77 -13.91 -8.92
CA PRO A 223 -20.07 -15.19 -8.99
C PRO A 223 -19.67 -15.59 -10.41
N ALA A 224 -20.57 -15.42 -11.40
CA ALA A 224 -20.28 -15.76 -12.79
C ALA A 224 -19.23 -14.81 -13.40
N LEU A 225 -19.32 -13.51 -13.12
CA LEU A 225 -18.31 -12.53 -13.51
C LEU A 225 -16.92 -12.88 -12.95
N LEU A 226 -16.85 -13.31 -11.69
CA LEU A 226 -15.59 -13.73 -11.06
C LEU A 226 -15.02 -14.99 -11.72
N ASP A 227 -15.86 -15.96 -12.09
CA ASP A 227 -15.43 -17.16 -12.83
C ASP A 227 -14.91 -16.82 -14.23
N GLU A 228 -15.61 -15.95 -14.96
CA GLU A 228 -15.17 -15.40 -16.26
C GLU A 228 -13.80 -14.71 -16.13
N GLY A 229 -13.63 -13.86 -15.12
CA GLY A 229 -12.38 -13.17 -14.84
C GLY A 229 -11.24 -14.11 -14.48
N ARG A 230 -11.50 -15.14 -13.67
CA ARG A 230 -10.50 -16.18 -13.31
C ARG A 230 -10.09 -16.98 -14.54
N ALA A 231 -11.04 -17.34 -15.42
CA ALA A 231 -10.75 -18.03 -16.67
C ALA A 231 -9.88 -17.17 -17.61
N ALA A 232 -10.20 -15.87 -17.75
CA ALA A 232 -9.42 -14.94 -18.56
C ALA A 232 -7.99 -14.77 -18.05
N LEU A 233 -7.81 -14.65 -16.73
CA LEU A 233 -6.48 -14.64 -16.10
C LEU A 233 -5.72 -15.95 -16.34
N GLY A 234 -6.40 -17.09 -16.18
CA GLY A 234 -5.82 -18.42 -16.45
C GLY A 234 -5.32 -18.55 -17.89
N ALA A 235 -6.11 -18.12 -18.86
CA ALA A 235 -5.72 -18.11 -20.28
C ALA A 235 -4.50 -17.20 -20.57
N ALA A 236 -4.29 -16.17 -19.76
CA ALA A 236 -3.13 -15.28 -19.82
C ALA A 236 -1.90 -15.79 -19.03
N GLY A 237 -1.96 -17.01 -18.48
CA GLY A 237 -0.84 -17.64 -17.74
C GLY A 237 -0.81 -17.31 -16.25
N PHE A 238 -1.84 -16.66 -15.72
CA PHE A 238 -1.93 -16.37 -14.28
C PHE A 238 -2.55 -17.53 -13.52
N ARG A 239 -2.11 -17.71 -12.27
CA ARG A 239 -2.81 -18.49 -11.26
C ARG A 239 -3.38 -17.53 -10.22
N ALA A 240 -4.69 -17.33 -10.22
CA ALA A 240 -5.36 -16.47 -9.26
C ALA A 240 -5.15 -16.99 -7.82
N ASP A 241 -4.76 -16.09 -6.92
CA ASP A 241 -4.83 -16.29 -5.47
C ASP A 241 -6.24 -15.90 -5.02
N TYR A 242 -6.66 -14.67 -5.36
CA TYR A 242 -8.05 -14.25 -5.27
C TYR A 242 -8.41 -13.27 -6.39
N LEU A 243 -9.70 -13.23 -6.71
CA LEU A 243 -10.36 -12.22 -7.53
C LEU A 243 -11.75 -12.02 -6.91
N GLU A 244 -12.04 -10.82 -6.43
CA GLU A 244 -13.17 -10.54 -5.54
C GLU A 244 -13.79 -9.19 -5.88
N ILE A 245 -15.12 -9.09 -5.76
CA ILE A 245 -15.88 -7.83 -5.85
C ILE A 245 -16.35 -7.50 -4.43
N ARG A 246 -15.94 -6.35 -3.90
CA ARG A 246 -16.18 -5.94 -2.52
C ARG A 246 -16.76 -4.54 -2.46
N GLU A 247 -17.40 -4.22 -1.34
CA GLU A 247 -17.68 -2.82 -1.01
C GLU A 247 -16.38 -2.07 -0.74
N ALA A 248 -16.20 -0.91 -1.37
CA ALA A 248 -14.95 -0.16 -1.31
C ALA A 248 -14.59 0.35 0.09
N THR A 249 -15.59 0.55 0.96
CA THR A 249 -15.37 1.07 2.33
C THR A 249 -15.16 -0.04 3.36
N THR A 250 -15.99 -1.09 3.34
CA THR A 250 -15.99 -2.16 4.36
C THR A 250 -15.17 -3.38 3.97
N LEU A 251 -14.90 -3.57 2.67
CA LEU A 251 -14.33 -4.79 2.10
C LEU A 251 -15.18 -6.06 2.30
N HIS A 252 -16.42 -5.90 2.71
CA HIS A 252 -17.40 -6.99 2.73
C HIS A 252 -17.72 -7.44 1.30
N PRO A 253 -18.13 -8.70 1.08
CA PRO A 253 -18.65 -9.14 -0.21
C PRO A 253 -19.72 -8.17 -0.71
N ALA A 254 -19.57 -7.70 -1.95
CA ALA A 254 -20.57 -6.82 -2.54
C ALA A 254 -21.86 -7.57 -2.82
N ASP A 255 -22.99 -6.88 -2.71
CA ASP A 255 -24.29 -7.38 -3.13
C ASP A 255 -24.95 -6.43 -4.15
N GLU A 256 -26.22 -6.69 -4.49
CA GLU A 256 -26.97 -5.91 -5.47
C GLU A 256 -27.27 -4.47 -5.02
N SER A 257 -27.21 -4.19 -3.72
CA SER A 257 -27.42 -2.87 -3.12
C SER A 257 -26.14 -2.04 -3.03
N SER A 258 -24.98 -2.69 -3.14
CA SER A 258 -23.67 -2.03 -3.12
C SER A 258 -23.51 -1.10 -4.33
N SER A 259 -23.19 0.16 -4.08
CA SER A 259 -22.97 1.18 -5.12
C SER A 259 -21.53 1.68 -5.23
N ASP A 260 -20.76 1.59 -4.14
CA ASP A 260 -19.34 1.90 -4.11
C ASP A 260 -18.53 0.60 -4.04
N LEU A 261 -17.94 0.23 -5.18
CA LEU A 261 -17.38 -1.10 -5.40
C LEU A 261 -15.87 -1.02 -5.60
N VAL A 262 -15.21 -2.11 -5.24
CA VAL A 262 -13.81 -2.35 -5.60
C VAL A 262 -13.65 -3.79 -6.06
N ILE A 263 -13.03 -3.98 -7.23
CA ILE A 263 -12.56 -5.30 -7.66
C ILE A 263 -11.12 -5.43 -7.23
N LEU A 264 -10.81 -6.48 -6.47
CA LEU A 264 -9.51 -6.75 -5.89
C LEU A 264 -8.97 -8.06 -6.46
N ALA A 265 -7.72 -8.05 -6.91
CA ALA A 265 -7.07 -9.25 -7.41
C ALA A 265 -5.65 -9.41 -6.86
N ALA A 266 -5.33 -10.66 -6.52
CA ALA A 266 -3.97 -11.13 -6.40
C ALA A 266 -3.80 -12.37 -7.28
N ALA A 267 -2.74 -12.40 -8.08
CA ALA A 267 -2.48 -13.51 -8.98
C ALA A 267 -0.98 -13.74 -9.16
N TYR A 268 -0.59 -15.00 -9.27
CA TYR A 268 0.77 -15.39 -9.57
C TYR A 268 0.97 -15.42 -11.09
N LEU A 269 2.05 -14.79 -11.55
CA LEU A 269 2.56 -14.94 -12.90
C LEU A 269 3.99 -15.48 -12.78
N GLY A 270 4.17 -16.74 -13.15
CA GLY A 270 5.33 -17.53 -12.73
C GLY A 270 5.43 -17.61 -11.21
N LYS A 271 6.55 -17.13 -10.66
CA LYS A 271 6.78 -17.07 -9.21
C LYS A 271 6.35 -15.73 -8.58
N THR A 272 6.09 -14.71 -9.40
CA THR A 272 5.83 -13.35 -8.92
C THR A 272 4.35 -13.20 -8.59
N ARG A 273 4.04 -12.86 -7.33
CA ARG A 273 2.67 -12.53 -6.90
C ARG A 273 2.39 -11.04 -7.15
N LEU A 274 1.55 -10.76 -8.14
CA LEU A 274 1.09 -9.41 -8.46
C LEU A 274 -0.24 -9.13 -7.74
N ILE A 275 -0.47 -7.87 -7.41
CA ILE A 275 -1.75 -7.37 -6.91
C ILE A 275 -2.18 -6.18 -7.75
N ASP A 276 -3.48 -6.04 -7.95
CA ASP A 276 -4.09 -4.88 -8.58
C ASP A 276 -5.53 -4.72 -8.07
N ASN A 277 -6.08 -3.52 -8.22
CA ASN A 277 -7.45 -3.22 -7.85
C ASN A 277 -8.04 -2.12 -8.71
N LEU A 278 -9.37 -2.05 -8.73
CA LEU A 278 -10.13 -1.02 -9.42
C LEU A 278 -11.37 -0.66 -8.61
N ALA A 279 -11.37 0.52 -7.98
CA ALA A 279 -12.54 1.08 -7.32
C ALA A 279 -13.37 1.90 -8.32
N PHE A 280 -14.70 1.82 -8.23
CA PHE A 280 -15.65 2.54 -9.07
C PHE A 280 -16.99 2.67 -8.36
N ASN A 281 -17.78 3.68 -8.76
CA ASN A 281 -19.08 3.96 -8.18
C ASN A 281 -20.17 3.83 -9.25
N LEU A 282 -21.29 3.19 -8.91
CA LEU A 282 -22.44 2.95 -9.79
C LEU A 282 -23.51 4.05 -9.73
N SER A 283 -23.41 4.98 -8.78
CA SER A 283 -24.41 6.05 -8.56
C SER A 283 -24.13 7.33 -9.37
N ASN A 284 -23.27 7.24 -10.40
CA ASN A 284 -22.92 8.36 -11.29
C ASN A 284 -23.42 8.11 -12.71
#